data_AF-A0A930A8Q4-F1
#
_entry.id   AF-A0A930A8Q4-F1
#
_cell.length_a   1.000
_cell.length_b   1.000
_cell.length_c   1.000
_cell.angle_alpha   90.00
_cell.angle_beta   90.00
_cell.angle_gamma   90.00
#
_symmetry.space_group_name_H-M   'P 1'
#
loop_
_entity.id
_entity.type
_entity.pdbx_description
1 polymer ?
#
loop_
_entity_poly.entity_id
_entity_poly.type
_entity_poly.pdbx_seq_one_letter_code
_entity_poly.pdbx_strand_id
1 'polypeptide(L)'
;TIGAIVAAYIPLLYTGIFSSCVAYTLQIFAQKEANPTIAGMLLSLESVFAALAGYLILNQVLNTRELIGCVLIFIAIVIAQLPDRSDMVNVTKET
;
A
#
# COMPACT_ATOMS: atom_id res chain seq x y z
N THR A 1 30.33 2.39 11.01
CA THR A 1 31.05 3.65 11.32
C THR A 1 30.27 4.82 10.76
N ILE A 2 30.07 5.90 11.51
CA ILE A 2 29.39 7.13 11.04
C ILE A 2 30.02 7.65 9.72
N GLY A 3 31.31 7.40 9.51
CA GLY A 3 31.99 7.67 8.23
C GLY A 3 31.43 6.93 7.00
N ALA A 4 30.82 5.75 7.15
CA ALA A 4 30.17 5.05 6.05
C ALA A 4 28.83 5.70 5.65
N ILE A 5 28.12 6.30 6.61
CA ILE A 5 26.90 7.08 6.36
C ILE A 5 27.25 8.39 5.65
N VAL A 6 28.34 9.05 6.09
CA VAL A 6 28.86 10.26 5.43
C VAL A 6 29.39 9.96 4.03
N ALA A 7 29.96 8.79 3.78
CA ALA A 7 30.36 8.37 2.43
C ALA A 7 29.16 7.95 1.55
N ALA A 8 28.11 7.38 2.16
CA ALA A 8 26.89 6.94 1.48
C ALA A 8 25.76 8.01 1.48
N TYR A 9 26.07 9.27 1.79
CA TYR A 9 25.05 10.33 1.87
C TYR A 9 24.37 10.60 0.52
N ILE A 10 25.12 10.46 -0.59
CA ILE A 10 24.60 10.63 -1.96
C ILE A 10 23.55 9.57 -2.29
N PRO A 11 23.83 8.25 -2.17
CA PRO A 11 22.82 7.23 -2.43
C PRO A 11 21.67 7.29 -1.41
N LEU A 12 21.89 7.69 -0.15
CA LEU A 12 20.81 7.89 0.82
C LEU A 12 19.84 9.00 0.37
N LEU A 13 20.38 10.15 -0.05
CA LEU A 13 19.58 11.26 -0.56
C LEU A 13 18.86 10.88 -1.84
N TYR A 14 19.53 10.20 -2.76
CA TYR A 14 18.93 9.77 -4.02
C TYR A 14 17.79 8.78 -3.79
N THR A 15 18.00 7.74 -2.98
CA THR A 15 16.97 6.73 -2.67
C THR A 15 15.81 7.33 -1.88
N GLY A 16 16.07 8.20 -0.91
CA GLY A 16 15.03 8.84 -0.10
C GLY A 16 14.19 9.86 -0.88
N ILE A 17 14.84 10.75 -1.63
CA ILE A 17 14.13 11.76 -2.44
C ILE A 17 13.35 11.06 -3.56
N PHE A 18 13.99 10.13 -4.27
CA PHE A 18 13.35 9.49 -5.41
C PHE A 18 12.24 8.53 -4.99
N SER A 19 12.42 7.74 -3.93
CA SER A 19 11.38 6.84 -3.44
C SER A 19 10.22 7.61 -2.82
N SER A 20 10.49 8.49 -1.84
CA SER A 20 9.42 9.11 -1.07
C SER A 20 8.80 10.32 -1.78
N CYS A 21 9.57 11.21 -2.42
CA CYS A 21 8.98 12.40 -3.03
C CYS A 21 8.20 12.07 -4.31
N VAL A 22 8.71 11.15 -5.14
CA VAL A 22 8.00 10.75 -6.38
C VAL A 22 6.77 9.93 -6.03
N ALA A 23 6.88 8.95 -5.14
CA ALA A 23 5.73 8.14 -4.71
C ALA A 23 4.62 9.03 -4.14
N TYR A 24 4.95 9.94 -3.20
CA TYR A 24 3.94 10.79 -2.56
C TYR A 24 3.28 11.76 -3.56
N THR A 25 4.05 12.31 -4.51
CA THR A 25 3.49 13.16 -5.57
C THR A 25 2.55 12.37 -6.48
N LEU A 26 2.95 11.16 -6.88
CA LEU A 26 2.11 10.26 -7.67
C LEU A 26 0.86 9.84 -6.90
N GLN A 27 0.98 9.63 -5.58
CA GLN A 27 -0.12 9.26 -4.70
C GLN A 27 -1.15 10.38 -4.57
N ILE A 28 -0.69 11.65 -4.50
CA ILE A 28 -1.56 12.84 -4.54
C ILE A 28 -2.23 12.99 -5.91
N PHE A 29 -1.49 12.79 -7.01
CA PHE A 29 -2.07 12.82 -8.36
C PHE A 29 -3.09 11.69 -8.58
N ALA A 30 -2.79 10.48 -8.12
CA ALA A 30 -3.69 9.34 -8.17
C ALA A 30 -4.95 9.60 -7.34
N GLN A 31 -4.85 10.18 -6.15
CA GLN A 31 -6.01 10.60 -5.34
C GLN A 31 -6.83 11.72 -5.99
N LYS A 32 -6.21 12.52 -6.87
CA LYS A 32 -6.87 13.64 -7.55
C LYS A 32 -7.70 13.18 -8.76
N GLU A 33 -7.31 12.11 -9.44
CA GLU A 33 -8.04 11.55 -10.59
C GLU A 33 -8.86 10.29 -10.25
N ALA A 34 -8.46 9.51 -9.24
CA ALA A 34 -9.19 8.32 -8.81
C ALA A 34 -10.28 8.67 -7.79
N ASN A 35 -11.37 7.90 -7.81
CA ASN A 35 -12.41 8.00 -6.78
C ASN A 35 -11.75 7.80 -5.40
N PRO A 36 -11.89 8.73 -4.43
CA PRO A 36 -11.18 8.70 -3.15
C PRO A 36 -11.32 7.36 -2.41
N THR A 37 -12.40 6.63 -2.68
CA THR A 37 -12.64 5.25 -2.27
C THR A 37 -11.55 4.26 -2.70
N ILE A 38 -11.17 4.22 -3.99
CA ILE A 38 -10.18 3.26 -4.51
C ILE A 38 -8.76 3.67 -4.10
N ALA A 39 -8.48 4.97 -4.06
CA ALA A 39 -7.17 5.47 -3.64
C ALA A 39 -6.89 5.19 -2.16
N GLY A 40 -7.90 5.33 -1.29
CA GLY A 40 -7.80 4.96 0.13
C GLY A 40 -7.61 3.46 0.33
N MET A 41 -8.29 2.61 -0.46
CA MET A 41 -8.07 1.16 -0.45
C MET A 41 -6.63 0.82 -0.82
N LEU A 42 -6.11 1.34 -1.93
CA LEU A 42 -4.73 1.10 -2.38
C LEU A 42 -3.67 1.55 -1.36
N LEU A 43 -3.87 2.70 -0.72
CA LEU A 43 -2.96 3.19 0.32
C LEU A 43 -2.90 2.23 1.52
N SER A 44 -4.04 1.66 1.91
CA SER A 44 -4.09 0.64 2.96
C SER A 44 -3.49 -0.71 2.51
N LEU A 45 -3.57 -1.04 1.21
CA LEU A 45 -2.91 -2.22 0.60
C LEU A 45 -1.39 -2.11 0.57
N GLU A 46 -0.85 -0.91 0.42
CA GLU A 46 0.60 -0.67 0.33
C GLU A 46 1.33 -1.31 1.53
N SER A 47 0.76 -1.16 2.72
CA SER A 47 1.21 -1.81 3.96
C SER A 47 1.23 -3.34 3.87
N VAL A 48 0.20 -3.94 3.26
CA VAL A 48 0.07 -5.39 3.11
C VAL A 48 1.11 -5.94 2.12
N PHE A 49 1.33 -5.24 1.00
CA PHE A 49 2.37 -5.60 0.05
C PHE A 49 3.77 -5.41 0.62
N ALA A 50 4.00 -4.36 1.41
CA ALA A 50 5.26 -4.15 2.11
C ALA A 50 5.54 -5.27 3.12
N ALA A 51 4.51 -5.72 3.86
CA ALA A 51 4.62 -6.87 4.76
C ALA A 51 4.91 -8.18 4.00
N LEU A 52 4.26 -8.41 2.86
CA LEU A 52 4.48 -9.59 2.01
C LEU A 52 5.86 -9.58 1.34
N ALA A 53 6.33 -8.41 0.88
CA ALA A 53 7.67 -8.22 0.34
C ALA A 53 8.74 -8.38 1.43
N GLY A 54 8.47 -7.89 2.65
CA GLY A 54 9.31 -8.12 3.83
C GLY A 54 9.44 -9.60 4.16
N TYR A 55 8.34 -10.37 4.11
CA TYR A 55 8.39 -11.83 4.24
C TYR A 55 9.27 -12.47 3.17
N LEU A 56 9.02 -12.14 1.90
CA LEU A 56 9.61 -12.82 0.76
C LEU A 56 11.08 -12.47 0.55
N ILE A 57 11.47 -11.21 0.78
CA ILE A 57 12.83 -10.69 0.55
C ILE A 57 13.72 -10.88 1.79
N LEU A 58 13.18 -10.66 3.00
CA LEU A 58 13.96 -10.70 4.24
C LEU A 58 13.98 -12.08 4.90
N ASN A 59 13.12 -13.00 4.45
CA ASN A 59 12.94 -14.35 5.02
C ASN A 59 12.80 -14.31 6.56
N GLN A 60 12.21 -13.23 7.09
CA GLN A 60 11.82 -13.16 8.49
C GLN A 60 10.77 -14.24 8.73
N VAL A 61 10.95 -15.02 9.79
CA VAL A 61 10.09 -16.13 10.18
C VAL A 61 8.76 -15.55 10.66
N LEU A 62 7.89 -15.20 9.71
CA LEU A 62 6.53 -14.79 10.03
C LEU A 62 5.82 -16.01 10.60
N ASN A 63 5.35 -15.86 11.83
CA ASN A 63 4.67 -16.91 12.56
C ASN A 63 3.38 -17.28 11.80
N THR A 64 2.87 -18.50 11.93
CA THR A 64 1.66 -18.98 11.20
C THR A 64 0.47 -18.00 11.32
N ARG A 65 0.42 -17.24 12.41
CA ARG A 65 -0.55 -16.17 12.68
C ARG A 65 -0.48 -14.99 11.70
N GLU A 66 0.71 -14.55 11.32
CA GLU A 66 0.92 -13.44 10.40
C GLU A 66 0.56 -13.84 8.96
N LEU A 67 0.86 -15.09 8.58
CA LEU A 67 0.44 -15.64 7.29
C LEU A 67 -1.09 -15.69 7.17
N ILE A 68 -1.78 -16.17 8.21
CA ILE A 68 -3.25 -16.21 8.26
C ILE A 68 -3.83 -14.79 8.17
N GLY A 69 -3.27 -13.83 8.92
CA GLY A 69 -3.69 -12.44 8.87
C GLY A 69 -3.49 -11.80 7.48
N CYS A 70 -2.36 -12.11 6.83
CA CYS A 70 -2.07 -11.61 5.50
C CYS A 70 -3.06 -12.14 4.44
N VAL A 71 -3.35 -13.44 4.46
CA VAL A 71 -4.35 -14.06 3.55
C VAL A 71 -5.74 -13.50 3.81
N LEU A 72 -6.13 -13.30 5.07
CA LEU A 72 -7.44 -12.77 5.45
C LEU A 72 -7.63 -11.33 4.94
N ILE A 73 -6.61 -10.48 5.12
CA ILE A 73 -6.62 -9.10 4.62
C ILE A 73 -6.66 -9.08 3.09
N PHE A 74 -5.88 -9.94 2.42
CA PHE A 74 -5.89 -10.06 0.96
C PHE A 74 -7.28 -10.44 0.41
N ILE A 75 -7.96 -11.41 1.03
CA ILE A 75 -9.32 -11.80 0.64
C ILE A 75 -10.32 -10.66 0.86
N ALA A 76 -10.27 -9.99 2.02
CA ALA A 76 -11.16 -8.87 2.32
C ALA A 76 -11.01 -7.71 1.31
N ILE A 77 -9.77 -7.43 0.92
CA ILE A 77 -9.42 -6.43 -0.08
C ILE A 77 -9.94 -6.80 -1.47
N VAL A 78 -9.74 -8.05 -1.90
CA VAL A 78 -10.24 -8.53 -3.20
C VAL A 78 -11.76 -8.41 -3.27
N ILE A 79 -12.46 -8.74 -2.17
CA ILE A 79 -13.91 -8.57 -2.08
C ILE A 79 -14.31 -7.09 -2.10
N ALA A 80 -13.60 -6.21 -1.39
CA ALA A 80 -13.90 -4.77 -1.36
C ALA A 80 -13.58 -4.04 -2.67
N GLN A 81 -12.57 -4.51 -3.41
CA GLN A 81 -12.16 -3.97 -4.71
C GLN A 81 -13.02 -4.53 -5.86
N LEU A 82 -13.70 -5.65 -5.67
CA LEU A 82 -14.77 -6.08 -6.56
C LEU A 82 -15.94 -5.12 -6.36
N PRO A 83 -16.23 -4.23 -7.33
CA PRO A 83 -17.29 -3.26 -7.16
C PRO A 83 -18.60 -4.02 -7.01
N ASP A 84 -19.20 -3.95 -5.83
CA ASP A 84 -20.51 -4.53 -5.64
C ASP A 84 -21.49 -3.72 -6.49
N ARG A 85 -22.07 -4.38 -7.49
CA ARG A 85 -23.08 -3.79 -8.36
C ARG A 85 -24.39 -3.51 -7.58
N SER A 86 -24.48 -3.86 -6.29
CA SER A 86 -25.64 -3.62 -5.44
C SER A 86 -25.82 -2.19 -4.94
N ASP A 87 -24.76 -1.37 -4.86
CA ASP A 87 -24.90 0.00 -4.32
C ASP A 87 -25.41 1.01 -5.35
N MET A 88 -25.49 0.63 -6.63
CA MET A 88 -26.26 1.40 -7.62
C MET A 88 -27.79 1.21 -7.50
N VAL A 89 -28.27 0.33 -6.62
CA VAL A 89 -29.72 0.09 -6.41
C VAL A 89 -30.27 0.81 -5.17
N ASN A 90 -29.44 1.18 -4.19
CA ASN A 90 -29.91 1.88 -2.98
C ASN A 90 -29.83 3.40 -3.07
N VAL A 91 -28.97 4.00 -3.91
CA VAL A 91 -28.92 5.47 -4.06
C VAL A 91 -30.17 6.04 -4.76
N THR A 92 -30.83 5.29 -5.65
CA THR A 92 -32.13 5.72 -6.23
C THR A 92 -33.32 5.54 -5.26
N LYS A 93 -33.15 4.86 -4.12
CA LYS A 93 -34.26 4.62 -3.19
C LYS A 93 -34.32 5.55 -1.97
N GLU A 94 -33.30 6.35 -1.70
CA GLU A 94 -33.31 7.21 -0.50
C GLU A 94 -33.11 8.72 -0.68
N THR A 95 -32.68 9.30 -1.81
CA THR A 95 -32.97 10.73 -2.15
C THR A 95 -32.54 11.14 -3.56
#